data_AF-A0A3E0VUW4-F1
#
_entry.id   AF-A0A3E0VUW4-F1
#
_cell.length_a   1.000
_cell.length_b   1.000
_cell.length_c   1.000
_cell.angle_alpha   90.00
_cell.angle_beta   90.00
_cell.angle_gamma   90.00
#
_symmetry.space_group_name_H-M   'P 1'
#
loop_
_entity.id
_entity.type
_entity.pdbx_description
1 polymer ?
#
loop_
_entity_poly.entity_id
_entity_poly.type
_entity_poly.pdbx_seq_one_letter_code
_entity_poly.pdbx_strand_id
1 'polypeptide(L)'
;MVLAEERADALLSRPEILTASASSAFRMPVVLIDGRSGSGKTQLATALADRWHGPVTLVRLDDIYPGWDGLDAATTHVHDHILAAAEPRWQRHDWISGLSAEWTPVDPALPLIVEGTGSLSRANAALATLCIWVELDDATRKERALARDGDTYTPHWERWAAQERAFLTRENPRALADVVFTEP
;
A
#
# COMPACT_ATOMS: atom_id res chain seq x y z
N MET A 1 -18.03 3.05 3.22
CA MET A 1 -17.92 3.68 1.89
C MET A 1 -17.78 5.19 2.04
N VAL A 2 -18.77 5.87 2.63
CA VAL A 2 -18.75 7.34 2.88
C VAL A 2 -17.43 7.84 3.51
N LEU A 3 -16.96 7.21 4.59
CA LEU A 3 -15.71 7.64 5.25
C LEU A 3 -14.46 7.55 4.35
N ALA A 4 -14.39 6.56 3.44
CA ALA A 4 -13.25 6.42 2.52
C ALA A 4 -13.27 7.51 1.43
N GLU A 5 -14.46 7.86 0.95
CA GLU A 5 -14.66 8.94 -0.03
C GLU A 5 -14.32 10.30 0.59
N GLU A 6 -14.79 10.59 1.81
CA GLU A 6 -14.46 11.83 2.53
C GLU A 6 -12.94 11.97 2.77
N ARG A 7 -12.28 10.87 3.14
CA ARG A 7 -10.82 10.84 3.29
C ARG A 7 -10.11 11.06 1.96
N ALA A 8 -10.58 10.43 0.88
CA ALA A 8 -10.03 10.65 -0.46
C ALA A 8 -10.18 12.11 -0.91
N ASP A 9 -11.31 12.76 -0.63
CA ASP A 9 -11.50 14.18 -0.92
C ASP A 9 -10.57 15.08 -0.12
N ALA A 10 -10.41 14.80 1.17
CA ALA A 10 -9.45 15.52 2.00
C ALA A 10 -8.03 15.40 1.44
N LEU A 11 -7.63 14.22 0.95
CA LEU A 11 -6.33 14.01 0.31
C LEU A 11 -6.20 14.78 -1.01
N LEU A 12 -7.19 14.69 -1.90
CA LEU A 12 -7.16 15.37 -3.22
C LEU A 12 -7.18 16.91 -3.10
N SER A 13 -7.65 17.44 -1.96
CA SER A 13 -7.55 18.88 -1.66
C SER A 13 -6.14 19.36 -1.35
N ARG A 14 -5.17 18.45 -1.17
CA ARG A 14 -3.79 18.78 -0.80
C ARG A 14 -2.95 19.15 -2.03
N PRO A 15 -2.16 20.25 -1.96
CA PRO A 15 -1.38 20.71 -3.11
C PRO A 15 -0.24 19.75 -3.49
N GLU A 16 0.29 18.99 -2.53
CA GLU A 16 1.35 18.00 -2.77
C GLU A 16 0.91 16.92 -3.78
N ILE A 17 -0.34 16.49 -3.71
CA ILE A 17 -0.92 15.47 -4.60
C ILE A 17 -1.08 15.98 -6.04
N LEU A 18 -1.11 17.29 -6.27
CA LEU A 18 -1.43 17.85 -7.58
C LEU A 18 -0.20 18.30 -8.39
N THR A 19 0.93 18.54 -7.72
CA THR A 19 2.04 19.30 -8.34
C THR A 19 3.44 18.76 -8.07
N ALA A 20 3.61 17.80 -7.16
CA ALA A 20 4.93 17.33 -6.77
C ALA A 20 5.43 16.19 -7.67
N SER A 21 6.71 16.27 -8.05
CA SER A 21 7.47 15.13 -8.57
C SER A 21 8.02 14.35 -7.37
N ALA A 22 7.82 13.03 -7.35
CA ALA A 22 8.25 12.18 -6.25
C ALA A 22 9.76 11.87 -6.30
N SER A 23 10.30 11.62 -7.49
CA SER A 23 11.71 11.25 -7.66
C SER A 23 12.23 11.54 -9.07
N SER A 24 13.50 11.26 -9.33
CA SER A 24 14.04 11.34 -10.69
C SER A 24 13.36 10.36 -11.65
N ALA A 25 12.86 9.22 -11.14
CA ALA A 25 12.10 8.23 -11.88
C ALA A 25 10.63 8.63 -12.05
N PHE A 26 10.00 9.22 -11.03
CA PHE A 26 8.60 9.65 -11.06
C PHE A 26 8.46 11.17 -11.12
N ARG A 27 8.11 11.68 -12.31
CA ARG A 27 7.76 13.09 -12.52
C ARG A 27 6.38 13.45 -11.96
N MET A 28 5.56 12.43 -11.69
CA MET A 28 4.24 12.55 -11.10
C MET A 28 4.25 12.15 -9.62
N PRO A 29 3.17 12.48 -8.87
CA PRO A 29 3.04 12.13 -7.46
C PRO A 29 3.04 10.62 -7.22
N VAL A 30 3.73 10.20 -6.16
CA VAL A 30 3.70 8.83 -5.62
C VAL A 30 3.07 8.85 -4.24
N VAL A 31 1.96 8.14 -4.06
CA VAL A 31 1.24 8.01 -2.79
C VAL A 31 1.41 6.60 -2.24
N LEU A 32 1.92 6.48 -1.02
CA LEU A 32 1.99 5.21 -0.29
C LEU A 32 0.86 5.16 0.73
N ILE A 33 0.08 4.07 0.73
CA ILE A 33 -1.01 3.83 1.67
C ILE A 33 -0.77 2.52 2.40
N ASP A 34 -0.26 2.63 3.63
CA ASP A 34 0.01 1.49 4.49
C ASP A 34 -0.99 1.45 5.65
N GLY A 35 -1.10 0.29 6.26
CA GLY A 35 -2.02 -0.05 7.32
C GLY A 35 -2.04 -1.56 7.47
N ARG A 36 -2.27 -2.05 8.68
CA ARG A 36 -2.34 -3.49 8.94
C ARG A 36 -3.51 -4.14 8.20
N SER A 37 -3.47 -5.47 8.05
CA SER A 37 -4.58 -6.20 7.45
C SER A 37 -5.89 -5.93 8.19
N GLY A 38 -6.95 -5.60 7.43
CA GLY A 38 -8.26 -5.21 7.95
C GLY A 38 -8.44 -3.72 8.28
N SER A 39 -7.43 -2.85 8.11
CA SER A 39 -7.52 -1.43 8.53
C SER A 39 -8.39 -0.53 7.65
N GLY A 40 -8.66 -0.93 6.40
CA GLY A 40 -9.41 -0.11 5.44
C GLY A 40 -8.57 0.57 4.35
N LYS A 41 -7.25 0.30 4.30
CA LYS A 41 -6.34 0.85 3.28
C LYS A 41 -6.78 0.60 1.83
N THR A 42 -7.27 -0.60 1.52
CA THR A 42 -7.74 -0.98 0.18
C THR A 42 -8.92 -0.11 -0.25
N GLN A 43 -9.89 0.15 0.65
CA GLN A 43 -11.04 1.00 0.38
C GLN A 43 -10.62 2.46 0.16
N LEU A 44 -9.69 2.97 0.97
CA LEU A 44 -9.16 4.32 0.79
C LEU A 44 -8.43 4.46 -0.55
N ALA A 45 -7.57 3.50 -0.89
CA ALA A 45 -6.81 3.51 -2.14
C ALA A 45 -7.72 3.46 -3.38
N THR A 46 -8.77 2.62 -3.34
CA THR A 46 -9.78 2.58 -4.41
C THR A 46 -10.50 3.91 -4.52
N ALA A 47 -11.02 4.46 -3.42
CA ALA A 47 -11.73 5.73 -3.44
C ALA A 47 -10.85 6.89 -3.94
N LEU A 48 -9.57 6.90 -3.56
CA LEU A 48 -8.61 7.89 -4.04
C LEU A 48 -8.34 7.75 -5.54
N ALA A 49 -8.16 6.52 -6.04
CA ALA A 49 -7.94 6.27 -7.45
C ALA A 49 -9.16 6.64 -8.31
N ASP A 50 -10.37 6.26 -7.88
CA ASP A 50 -11.62 6.52 -8.59
C ASP A 50 -11.95 8.02 -8.70
N ARG A 51 -11.48 8.81 -7.74
CA ARG A 51 -11.73 10.26 -7.66
C ARG A 51 -10.57 11.09 -8.20
N TRP A 52 -9.49 10.44 -8.64
CA TRP A 52 -8.32 11.13 -9.15
C TRP A 52 -8.67 11.91 -10.43
N HIS A 53 -8.11 13.11 -10.58
CA HIS A 53 -8.33 13.92 -11.77
C HIS A 53 -7.51 13.38 -12.96
N GLY A 54 -8.06 12.38 -13.65
CA GLY A 54 -7.42 11.74 -14.80
C GLY A 54 -6.81 10.38 -14.47
N PRO A 55 -5.97 9.82 -15.38
CA PRO A 55 -5.40 8.50 -15.20
C PRO A 55 -4.44 8.45 -14.02
N VAL A 56 -4.54 7.39 -13.22
CA VAL A 56 -3.66 7.06 -12.08
C VAL A 56 -3.43 5.55 -12.06
N THR A 57 -2.21 5.13 -11.72
CA THR A 57 -1.89 3.72 -11.54
C THR A 57 -2.06 3.34 -10.08
N LEU A 58 -2.77 2.24 -9.82
CA LEU A 58 -2.94 1.66 -8.48
C LEU A 58 -2.26 0.29 -8.44
N VAL A 59 -1.28 0.12 -7.56
CA VAL A 59 -0.58 -1.14 -7.29
C VAL A 59 -0.94 -1.63 -5.89
N ARG A 60 -1.32 -2.90 -5.79
CA ARG A 60 -1.70 -3.55 -4.53
C ARG A 60 -0.67 -4.61 -4.17
N LEU A 61 -0.12 -4.56 -2.95
CA LEU A 61 0.86 -5.55 -2.53
C LEU A 61 0.24 -6.95 -2.36
N ASP A 62 -1.09 -7.05 -2.22
CA ASP A 62 -1.80 -8.35 -2.21
C ASP A 62 -1.51 -9.17 -3.48
N ASP A 63 -1.22 -8.51 -4.61
CA ASP A 63 -0.82 -9.15 -5.86
C ASP A 63 0.69 -9.46 -5.94
N ILE A 64 1.50 -8.98 -4.99
CA ILE A 64 2.98 -9.03 -5.02
C ILE A 64 3.56 -9.97 -3.96
N TYR A 65 2.92 -10.12 -2.80
CA TYR A 65 3.50 -10.93 -1.71
C TYR A 65 3.82 -12.35 -2.20
N PRO A 66 5.08 -12.81 -2.11
CA PRO A 66 5.45 -14.18 -2.45
C PRO A 66 4.99 -15.13 -1.34
N GLY A 67 3.69 -15.40 -1.31
CA GLY A 67 3.03 -16.15 -0.26
C GLY A 67 2.90 -15.39 1.04
N TRP A 68 2.43 -16.12 2.06
CA TRP A 68 2.09 -15.57 3.36
C TRP A 68 3.27 -15.14 4.23
N ASP A 69 4.51 -15.46 3.83
CA ASP A 69 5.75 -15.05 4.51
C ASP A 69 6.48 -13.95 3.72
N GLY A 70 5.74 -13.29 2.82
CA GLY A 70 6.28 -12.40 1.79
C GLY A 70 6.33 -10.91 2.13
N LEU A 71 6.04 -10.48 3.37
CA LEU A 71 5.89 -9.05 3.69
C LEU A 71 7.18 -8.25 3.39
N ASP A 72 8.32 -8.69 3.91
CA ASP A 72 9.61 -8.01 3.70
C ASP A 72 10.06 -8.10 2.23
N ALA A 73 9.73 -9.20 1.55
CA ALA A 73 10.03 -9.37 0.14
C ALA A 73 9.21 -8.39 -0.73
N ALA A 74 7.92 -8.21 -0.44
CA ALA A 74 7.08 -7.25 -1.16
C ALA A 74 7.50 -5.79 -0.87
N THR A 75 7.86 -5.49 0.38
CA THR A 75 8.43 -4.17 0.75
C THR A 75 9.64 -3.84 -0.12
N THR A 76 10.57 -4.79 -0.23
CA THR A 76 11.79 -4.68 -1.04
C THR A 76 11.46 -4.59 -2.53
N HIS A 77 10.48 -5.37 -3.00
CA HIS A 77 10.02 -5.35 -4.38
C HIS A 77 9.49 -3.98 -4.80
N VAL A 78 8.70 -3.32 -3.94
CA VAL A 78 8.22 -1.95 -4.17
C VAL A 78 9.40 -0.99 -4.35
N HIS A 79 10.42 -1.08 -3.50
CA HIS A 79 11.61 -0.24 -3.63
C HIS A 79 12.34 -0.51 -4.95
N ASP A 80 12.80 -1.75 -5.14
CA ASP A 80 13.81 -2.08 -6.15
C ASP A 80 13.25 -2.14 -7.58
N HIS A 81 11.97 -2.50 -7.73
CA HIS A 81 11.37 -2.71 -9.04
C HIS A 81 10.36 -1.63 -9.43
N ILE A 82 9.83 -0.87 -8.47
CA ILE A 82 8.88 0.21 -8.74
C ILE A 82 9.55 1.56 -8.50
N LEU A 83 9.86 1.92 -7.26
CA LEU A 83 10.19 3.29 -6.88
C LEU A 83 11.60 3.75 -7.28
N ALA A 84 12.60 2.86 -7.17
CA ALA A 84 14.00 3.13 -7.51
C ALA A 84 14.39 2.66 -8.91
N ALA A 85 13.49 1.97 -9.62
CA ALA A 85 13.76 1.41 -10.93
C ALA A 85 13.73 2.48 -12.04
N ALA A 86 14.63 2.37 -13.01
CA ALA A 86 14.59 3.20 -14.22
C ALA A 86 13.41 2.82 -15.14
N GLU A 87 13.00 1.55 -15.11
CA GLU A 87 11.84 1.01 -15.81
C GLU A 87 10.89 0.38 -14.78
N PRO A 88 10.00 1.18 -14.16
CA PRO A 88 9.13 0.71 -13.09
C PRO A 88 8.20 -0.42 -13.55
N ARG A 89 8.12 -1.49 -12.76
CA ARG A 89 7.24 -2.64 -12.99
C ARG A 89 7.09 -3.46 -11.71
N TRP A 90 6.05 -4.27 -11.63
CA TRP A 90 5.86 -5.22 -10.54
C TRP A 90 5.57 -6.62 -11.09
N GLN A 91 5.86 -7.64 -10.29
CA GLN A 91 5.59 -9.03 -10.65
C GLN A 91 4.45 -9.59 -9.83
N ARG A 92 3.46 -10.17 -10.50
CA ARG A 92 2.34 -10.82 -9.82
C ARG A 92 2.80 -12.11 -9.14
N HIS A 93 2.30 -12.37 -7.94
CA HIS A 93 2.32 -13.68 -7.30
C HIS A 93 1.01 -14.41 -7.58
N ASP A 94 1.11 -15.63 -8.10
CA ASP A 94 -0.04 -16.52 -8.24
C ASP A 94 -0.21 -17.32 -6.95
N TRP A 95 -1.17 -16.90 -6.12
CA TRP A 95 -1.51 -17.55 -4.86
C TRP A 95 -2.00 -19.00 -5.01
N ILE A 96 -2.50 -19.40 -6.19
CA ILE A 96 -2.98 -20.78 -6.42
C ILE A 96 -1.78 -21.71 -6.63
N SER A 97 -0.83 -21.31 -7.48
CA SER A 97 0.36 -22.12 -7.77
C SER A 97 1.50 -21.89 -6.77
N GLY A 98 1.49 -20.79 -6.03
CA GLY A 98 2.57 -20.35 -5.15
C GLY A 98 3.80 -19.84 -5.90
N LEU A 99 3.67 -19.50 -7.18
CA LEU A 99 4.77 -19.11 -8.06
C LEU A 99 4.64 -17.66 -8.52
N SER A 100 5.78 -17.07 -8.91
CA SER A 100 5.78 -15.79 -9.62
C SER A 100 5.16 -15.95 -11.01
N ALA A 101 4.35 -14.97 -11.40
CA ALA A 101 3.67 -14.93 -12.69
C ALA A 101 4.22 -13.78 -13.56
N GLU A 102 3.37 -13.12 -14.34
CA GLU A 102 3.75 -12.07 -15.27
C GLU A 102 4.24 -10.77 -14.58
N TRP A 103 5.03 -10.01 -15.33
CA TRP A 103 5.42 -8.65 -14.96
C TRP A 103 4.47 -7.64 -15.59
N THR A 104 4.09 -6.62 -14.83
CA THR A 104 3.24 -5.52 -15.26
C THR A 104 4.02 -4.19 -15.18
N PRO A 105 4.16 -3.44 -16.29
CA PRO A 105 4.83 -2.16 -16.27
C PRO A 105 4.03 -1.11 -15.49
N VAL A 106 4.73 -0.16 -14.89
CA VAL A 106 4.17 1.04 -14.28
C VAL A 106 4.65 2.23 -15.10
N ASP A 107 3.73 3.05 -15.59
CA ASP A 107 4.07 4.23 -16.38
C ASP A 107 4.54 5.37 -15.44
N PRO A 108 5.83 5.77 -15.48
CA PRO A 108 6.34 6.84 -14.63
C PRO A 108 5.79 8.23 -14.99
N ALA A 109 5.09 8.37 -16.12
CA ALA A 109 4.39 9.59 -16.53
C ALA A 109 2.98 9.72 -15.93
N LEU A 110 2.51 8.73 -15.16
CA LEU A 110 1.24 8.77 -14.45
C LEU A 110 1.46 8.87 -12.93
N PRO A 111 0.54 9.49 -12.18
CA PRO A 111 0.51 9.36 -10.73
C PRO A 111 0.41 7.89 -10.32
N LEU A 112 1.05 7.55 -9.20
CA LEU A 112 1.12 6.19 -8.67
C LEU A 112 0.58 6.15 -7.24
N ILE A 113 -0.34 5.23 -6.99
CA ILE A 113 -0.77 4.85 -5.64
C ILE A 113 -0.27 3.42 -5.41
N VAL A 114 0.49 3.21 -4.34
CA VAL A 114 0.89 1.88 -3.86
C VAL A 114 0.23 1.65 -2.53
N GLU A 115 -0.58 0.60 -2.43
CA GLU A 115 -1.26 0.23 -1.19
C GLU A 115 -0.87 -1.18 -0.75
N GLY A 116 -0.68 -1.34 0.56
CA GLY A 116 -0.34 -2.64 1.11
C GLY A 116 0.38 -2.55 2.45
N THR A 117 0.25 -3.61 3.25
CA THR A 117 1.03 -3.74 4.48
C THR A 117 2.51 -3.90 4.13
N GLY A 118 3.35 -2.95 4.55
CA GLY A 118 4.77 -2.96 4.18
C GLY A 118 5.11 -2.00 3.02
N SER A 119 4.12 -1.31 2.45
CA SER A 119 4.39 -0.30 1.42
C SER A 119 5.18 0.90 1.98
N LEU A 120 4.99 1.27 3.26
CA LEU A 120 5.59 2.44 3.90
C LEU A 120 6.81 2.07 4.76
N SER A 121 7.90 1.66 4.12
CA SER A 121 9.22 1.55 4.76
C SER A 121 9.96 2.89 4.73
N ARG A 122 11.04 3.05 5.51
CA ARG A 122 11.89 4.26 5.42
C ARG A 122 12.44 4.50 4.02
N ALA A 123 12.84 3.41 3.33
CA ALA A 123 13.39 3.49 1.98
C ALA A 123 12.32 3.93 0.97
N ASN A 124 11.12 3.39 1.08
CA ASN A 124 10.01 3.75 0.19
C ASN A 124 9.51 5.18 0.46
N ALA A 125 9.42 5.58 1.73
CA ALA A 125 9.00 6.92 2.12
C ALA A 125 9.91 8.01 1.53
N ALA A 126 11.22 7.76 1.42
CA ALA A 126 12.18 8.70 0.83
C ALA A 126 11.96 8.95 -0.67
N LEU A 127 11.16 8.12 -1.34
CA LEU A 127 10.84 8.20 -2.77
C LEU A 127 9.36 8.52 -3.03
N ALA A 128 8.59 8.80 -1.97
CA ALA A 128 7.17 9.09 -2.06
C ALA A 128 6.88 10.60 -1.94
N THR A 129 5.80 11.03 -2.57
CA THR A 129 5.25 12.38 -2.42
C THR A 129 4.41 12.51 -1.16
N LEU A 130 3.63 11.46 -0.85
CA LEU A 130 2.73 11.44 0.29
C LEU A 130 2.67 10.05 0.91
N CYS A 131 2.90 9.99 2.21
CA CYS A 131 2.85 8.77 3.01
C CYS A 131 1.62 8.77 3.92
N ILE A 132 0.81 7.72 3.82
CA ILE A 132 -0.46 7.60 4.55
C ILE A 132 -0.44 6.33 5.39
N TRP A 133 -0.81 6.47 6.66
CA TRP A 133 -1.03 5.35 7.56
C TRP A 133 -2.51 5.26 7.94
N VAL A 134 -3.12 4.10 7.69
CA VAL A 134 -4.50 3.78 8.10
C VAL A 134 -4.46 2.89 9.34
N GLU A 135 -4.80 3.48 10.48
CA GLU A 135 -4.82 2.88 11.80
C GLU A 135 -6.21 2.37 12.15
N LEU A 136 -6.27 1.16 12.70
CA LEU A 136 -7.48 0.57 13.26
C LEU A 136 -7.09 -0.38 14.39
N ASP A 137 -7.90 -0.43 15.45
CA ASP A 137 -7.62 -1.27 16.60
C ASP A 137 -7.56 -2.77 16.26
N ASP A 138 -6.85 -3.52 17.10
CA ASP A 138 -6.55 -4.93 16.85
C ASP A 138 -7.79 -5.83 16.83
N ALA A 139 -8.84 -5.50 17.60
CA ALA A 139 -10.05 -6.29 17.64
C ALA A 139 -10.85 -6.09 16.35
N THR A 140 -11.11 -4.84 15.98
CA THR A 140 -11.90 -4.50 14.79
C THR A 140 -11.20 -4.94 13.51
N ARG A 141 -9.89 -4.72 13.36
CA ARG A 141 -9.16 -5.15 12.15
C ARG A 141 -9.17 -6.67 12.00
N LYS A 142 -9.08 -7.41 13.11
CA LYS A 142 -9.12 -8.88 13.10
C LYS A 142 -10.50 -9.37 12.65
N GLU A 143 -11.56 -8.82 13.23
CA GLU A 143 -12.92 -9.13 12.82
C GLU A 143 -13.11 -8.88 11.32
N ARG A 144 -12.72 -7.71 10.82
CA ARG A 144 -12.84 -7.35 9.40
C ARG A 144 -12.03 -8.27 8.48
N ALA A 145 -10.79 -8.57 8.84
CA ALA A 145 -9.93 -9.39 8.00
C ALA A 145 -10.42 -10.84 7.92
N LEU A 146 -10.91 -11.40 9.04
CA LEU A 146 -11.51 -12.72 9.07
C LEU A 146 -12.86 -12.76 8.35
N ALA A 147 -13.69 -11.71 8.46
CA ALA A 147 -14.95 -11.63 7.73
C ALA A 147 -14.75 -11.56 6.20
N ARG A 148 -13.66 -10.95 5.74
CA ARG A 148 -13.33 -10.81 4.31
C ARG A 148 -12.75 -12.09 3.73
N ASP A 149 -11.71 -12.64 4.36
CA ASP A 149 -10.88 -13.69 3.77
C ASP A 149 -11.12 -15.09 4.39
N GLY A 150 -11.95 -15.15 5.44
CA GLY A 150 -12.54 -16.37 5.99
C GLY A 150 -11.52 -17.47 6.34
N ASP A 151 -11.87 -18.69 5.95
CA ASP A 151 -11.11 -19.91 6.23
C ASP A 151 -9.74 -19.93 5.53
N THR A 152 -9.56 -19.18 4.44
CA THR A 152 -8.28 -19.11 3.73
C THR A 152 -7.24 -18.32 4.53
N TYR A 153 -7.68 -17.31 5.29
CA TYR A 153 -6.77 -16.45 6.06
C TYR A 153 -6.63 -16.87 7.52
N THR A 154 -7.66 -17.49 8.11
CA THR A 154 -7.66 -17.91 9.52
C THR A 154 -6.42 -18.72 9.93
N PRO A 155 -5.94 -19.72 9.16
CA PRO A 155 -4.73 -20.49 9.51
C PRO A 155 -3.45 -19.66 9.45
N HIS A 156 -3.50 -18.48 8.83
CA HIS A 156 -2.34 -17.65 8.52
C HIS A 156 -2.31 -16.35 9.31
N TRP A 157 -3.37 -16.06 10.06
CA TRP A 157 -3.49 -14.83 10.86
C TRP A 157 -2.27 -14.57 11.75
N GLU A 158 -1.90 -15.54 12.60
CA GLU A 158 -0.83 -15.32 13.59
C GLU A 158 0.54 -15.16 12.91
N ARG A 159 0.83 -15.92 11.85
CA ARG A 159 2.09 -15.78 11.10
C ARG A 159 2.18 -14.46 10.37
N TRP A 160 1.07 -13.98 9.79
CA TRP A 160 1.02 -12.68 9.14
C TRP A 160 1.18 -11.56 10.17
N ALA A 161 0.40 -11.61 11.25
CA ALA A 161 0.46 -10.62 12.33
C ALA A 161 1.86 -10.54 12.98
N ALA A 162 2.61 -11.65 13.02
CA ALA A 162 4.00 -11.64 13.48
C ALA A 162 4.91 -10.83 12.56
N GLN A 163 4.78 -10.98 11.25
CA GLN A 163 5.53 -10.16 10.27
C GLN A 163 5.13 -8.70 10.36
N GLU A 164 3.83 -8.39 10.48
CA GLU A 164 3.37 -7.01 10.68
C GLU A 164 4.04 -6.37 11.90
N ARG A 165 4.05 -7.05 13.05
CA ARG A 165 4.70 -6.54 14.27
C ARG A 165 6.21 -6.31 14.08
N ALA A 166 6.88 -7.23 13.39
CA ALA A 166 8.30 -7.09 13.09
C ALA A 166 8.58 -5.89 12.18
N PHE A 167 7.79 -5.73 11.11
CA PHE A 167 7.86 -4.58 10.22
C PHE A 167 7.58 -3.26 10.95
N LEU A 168 6.52 -3.20 11.76
CA LEU A 168 6.16 -2.01 12.55
C LEU A 168 7.28 -1.59 13.51
N THR A 169 7.88 -2.57 14.19
CA THR A 169 9.00 -2.32 15.11
C THR A 169 10.21 -1.78 14.35
N ARG A 170 10.49 -2.33 13.15
CA ARG A 170 11.68 -1.99 12.37
C ARG A 170 11.52 -0.69 11.61
N GLU A 171 10.40 -0.44 10.93
CA GLU A 171 10.19 0.69 10.03
C GLU A 171 9.41 1.85 10.67
N ASN A 172 8.57 1.58 11.66
CA ASN A 172 7.67 2.55 12.29
C ASN A 172 6.87 3.40 11.27
N PRO A 173 6.08 2.77 10.38
CA PRO A 173 5.40 3.44 9.26
C PRO A 173 4.48 4.58 9.72
N ARG A 174 3.85 4.43 10.89
CA ARG A 174 3.02 5.49 11.47
C ARG A 174 3.80 6.79 11.71
N ALA A 175 5.07 6.71 12.08
CA ALA A 175 5.91 7.88 12.28
C ALA A 175 6.46 8.46 10.95
N LEU A 176 6.43 7.68 9.87
CA LEU A 176 6.79 8.10 8.52
C LEU A 176 5.64 8.76 7.77
N ALA A 177 4.40 8.60 8.25
CA ALA A 177 3.22 9.08 7.57
C ALA A 177 3.02 10.59 7.74
N ASP A 178 2.75 11.28 6.63
CA ASP A 178 2.30 12.67 6.60
C ASP A 178 0.84 12.80 7.06
N VAL A 179 0.06 11.74 6.80
CA VAL A 179 -1.36 11.65 7.17
C VAL A 179 -1.63 10.35 7.88
N VAL A 180 -2.23 10.45 9.06
CA VAL A 180 -2.72 9.29 9.82
C VAL A 180 -4.25 9.35 9.85
N PHE A 181 -4.88 8.34 9.28
CA PHE A 181 -6.32 8.13 9.45
C PHE A 181 -6.56 7.12 10.56
N THR A 182 -7.38 7.51 11.54
CA THR A 182 -7.90 6.63 12.59
C THR A 182 -9.40 6.51 12.39
N GLU A 183 -9.96 5.32 12.59
CA GLU A 183 -11.39 5.17 12.86
C GLU A 183 -11.62 5.26 14.38
N PRO A 184 -12.70 5.93 14.82
CA PRO A 184 -13.10 5.96 16.22
C PRO A 184 -13.56 4.59 16.73
#